data_AF-C6BPF6-F1
#
_entry.id   AF-C6BPF6-F1
#
_cell.length_a   1.000
_cell.length_b   1.000
_cell.length_c   1.000
_cell.angle_alpha   90.00
_cell.angle_beta   90.00
_cell.angle_gamma   90.00
#
_symmetry.space_group_name_H-M   'P 1'
#
loop_
_entity.id
_entity.type
_entity.pdbx_description
1 polymer ?
#
loop_
_entity_poly.entity_id
_entity_poly.type
_entity_poly.pdbx_seq_one_letter_code
_entity_poly.pdbx_strand_id
1 'polypeptide(L)'
;MQAEIRDNWMTRNMGWIYPILGGLVMVVSPAAIQTIAFNGESVFPEWLRLLGLVIGILAVALGGFKAYMSDTLTARVFSFIWLIVGSVAGAYQFILWLKR
;
A
#
# COMPACT_ATOMS: atom_id res chain seq x y z
N MET A 1 2.12 -32.70 -7.72
CA MET A 1 2.71 -31.73 -6.78
C MET A 1 3.04 -30.38 -7.41
N GLN A 2 3.90 -30.24 -8.43
CA GLN A 2 4.16 -28.91 -9.03
C GLN A 2 2.95 -28.29 -9.76
N ALA A 3 2.06 -29.10 -10.32
CA ALA A 3 0.84 -28.63 -10.98
C ALA A 3 -0.22 -28.08 -9.99
N GLU A 4 -0.38 -28.70 -8.82
CA GLU A 4 -1.29 -28.20 -7.76
C GLU A 4 -0.80 -26.90 -7.11
N ILE A 5 0.52 -26.70 -7.00
CA ILE A 5 1.09 -25.44 -6.48
C ILE A 5 0.85 -24.28 -7.47
N ARG A 6 0.83 -24.56 -8.79
CA ARG A 6 0.50 -23.57 -9.83
C ARG A 6 -0.98 -23.17 -9.84
N ASP A 7 -1.86 -24.07 -9.41
CA ASP A 7 -3.31 -23.84 -9.39
C ASP A 7 -3.86 -23.33 -8.06
N ASN A 8 -2.98 -23.07 -7.09
CA ASN A 8 -3.40 -22.53 -5.81
C ASN A 8 -3.77 -21.04 -5.94
N TRP A 9 -4.93 -20.64 -5.39
CA TRP A 9 -5.45 -19.27 -5.46
C TRP A 9 -4.39 -18.24 -5.05
N MET A 10 -3.61 -18.55 -4.01
CA MET A 10 -2.56 -17.65 -3.52
C MET A 10 -1.53 -17.35 -4.62
N THR A 11 -1.00 -18.37 -5.30
CA THR A 11 0.03 -18.23 -6.34
C THR A 11 -0.43 -17.35 -7.50
N ARG A 12 -1.71 -17.44 -7.88
CA ARG A 12 -2.33 -16.64 -8.94
C ARG A 12 -2.51 -15.16 -8.57
N ASN A 13 -2.67 -14.88 -7.27
CA ASN A 13 -3.00 -13.54 -6.78
C ASN A 13 -1.81 -12.81 -6.13
N MET A 14 -0.74 -13.52 -5.75
CA MET A 14 0.46 -12.92 -5.13
C MET A 14 1.07 -11.80 -5.98
N GLY A 15 0.99 -11.90 -7.32
CA GLY A 15 1.54 -10.90 -8.24
C GLY A 15 0.95 -9.49 -8.12
N TRP A 16 -0.26 -9.38 -7.56
CA TRP A 16 -0.93 -8.10 -7.29
C TRP A 16 -1.12 -7.83 -5.78
N ILE A 17 -1.24 -8.87 -4.95
CA ILE A 17 -1.39 -8.72 -3.48
C ILE A 17 -0.16 -8.06 -2.86
N TYR A 18 1.05 -8.52 -3.19
CA TYR A 18 2.29 -8.01 -2.61
C TYR A 18 2.49 -6.50 -2.81
N PRO A 19 2.39 -5.95 -4.05
CA PRO A 19 2.57 -4.52 -4.25
C PRO A 19 1.50 -3.68 -3.52
N ILE A 20 0.26 -4.18 -3.40
CA ILE A 20 -0.79 -3.50 -2.64
C ILE A 20 -0.45 -3.46 -1.16
N LEU A 21 -0.20 -4.61 -0.54
CA LEU A 21 0.08 -4.68 0.91
C LEU A 21 1.37 -3.95 1.25
N GLY A 22 2.43 -4.14 0.47
CA GLY A 22 3.70 -3.43 0.65
C GLY A 22 3.54 -1.93 0.49
N GLY A 23 2.76 -1.50 -0.51
CA GLY A 23 2.45 -0.09 -0.73
C GLY A 23 1.70 0.54 0.44
N LEU A 24 0.68 -0.14 0.97
CA LEU A 24 -0.09 0.34 2.11
C LEU A 24 0.74 0.44 3.38
N VAL A 25 1.58 -0.56 3.66
CA VAL A 25 2.54 -0.49 4.77
C VAL A 25 3.40 0.76 4.62
N MET A 26 3.96 1.01 3.44
CA MET A 26 4.79 2.19 3.18
C MET A 26 4.02 3.53 3.34
N VAL A 27 2.74 3.59 2.96
CA VAL A 27 1.90 4.80 3.16
C VAL A 27 1.58 5.01 4.65
N VAL A 28 1.34 3.94 5.42
CA VAL A 28 0.91 4.03 6.82
C VAL A 28 2.10 4.18 7.78
N SER A 29 3.26 3.57 7.48
CA SER A 29 4.45 3.56 8.34
C SER A 29 4.88 4.94 8.83
N PRO A 30 4.93 6.01 8.01
CA PRO A 30 5.31 7.32 8.50
C PRO A 30 4.34 7.90 9.54
N ALA A 31 3.03 7.61 9.46
CA ALA A 31 2.08 8.05 10.48
C ALA A 31 2.27 7.26 11.78
N ALA A 32 2.45 5.94 11.69
CA ALA A 32 2.70 5.09 12.85
C ALA A 32 4.00 5.49 13.57
N ILE A 33 5.06 5.81 12.84
CA ILE A 33 6.33 6.23 13.42
C ILE A 33 6.21 7.61 14.09
N GLN A 34 5.40 8.52 13.52
CA GLN A 34 5.13 9.82 14.17
C GLN A 34 4.38 9.67 15.50
N THR A 35 3.46 8.72 15.60
CA THR A 35 2.77 8.44 16.88
C THR A 35 3.69 7.84 17.94
N ILE A 36 4.84 7.28 17.55
CA ILE A 36 5.83 6.66 18.46
C ILE A 36 6.94 7.67 18.85
N ALA A 37 6.86 8.93 18.42
CA ALA A 37 7.89 9.95 18.66
C ALA A 37 8.30 10.04 20.15
N PHE A 38 9.53 9.59 20.45
CA PHE A 38 10.18 9.77 21.74
C PHE A 38 10.59 11.25 21.88
N ASN A 39 10.17 11.91 22.96
CA ASN A 39 10.49 13.31 23.29
C ASN A 39 9.96 14.39 22.31
N GLY A 40 8.94 14.09 21.51
CA GLY A 40 8.25 15.10 20.68
C GLY A 40 9.01 15.52 19.42
N GLU A 41 10.23 15.01 19.19
CA GLU A 41 10.93 15.21 17.93
C GLU A 41 10.60 14.10 16.93
N SER A 42 10.25 14.52 15.71
CA SER A 42 10.00 13.62 14.59
C SER A 42 11.32 12.95 14.19
N VAL A 43 11.57 11.73 14.66
CA VAL A 43 12.76 10.91 14.30
C VAL A 43 12.87 10.67 12.78
N PHE A 44 11.76 10.81 12.04
CA PHE A 44 11.74 10.58 10.60
C PHE A 44 11.98 11.87 9.80
N PRO A 45 13.01 11.90 8.93
CA PRO A 45 13.23 12.98 7.98
C PRO A 45 12.04 13.15 7.03
N GLU A 46 11.67 14.40 6.76
CA GLU A 46 10.50 14.73 5.96
C GLU A 46 10.59 14.22 4.52
N TRP A 47 11.78 14.27 3.92
CA TRP A 47 12.02 13.74 2.58
C TRP A 47 11.82 12.22 2.51
N LEU A 48 12.15 11.47 3.56
CA LEU A 48 11.90 10.02 3.65
C LEU A 48 10.41 9.71 3.75
N ARG A 49 9.65 10.55 4.45
CA ARG A 49 8.19 10.44 4.52
C ARG A 49 7.56 10.66 3.15
N LEU A 50 7.98 11.71 2.43
CA LEU A 50 7.52 11.97 1.06
C LEU A 50 7.86 10.83 0.11
N LEU A 51 9.10 10.33 0.16
CA LEU A 51 9.54 9.19 -0.63
C LEU A 51 8.69 7.93 -0.36
N GLY A 52 8.46 7.61 0.91
CA GLY A 52 7.62 6.47 1.31
C GLY A 52 6.17 6.60 0.85
N LEU A 53 5.63 7.82 0.89
CA LEU A 53 4.27 8.12 0.44
C LEU A 53 4.15 7.94 -1.08
N VAL A 54 5.11 8.46 -1.86
CA VAL A 54 5.16 8.29 -3.33
C VAL A 54 5.32 6.82 -3.72
N ILE A 55 6.29 6.12 -3.13
CA ILE A 55 6.52 4.69 -3.39
C ILE A 55 5.28 3.87 -3.02
N GLY A 56 4.68 4.17 -1.87
CA GLY A 56 3.51 3.50 -1.37
C GLY A 56 2.29 3.65 -2.29
N ILE A 57 1.98 4.88 -2.71
CA ILE A 57 0.89 5.16 -3.66
C ILE A 57 1.14 4.48 -5.00
N LEU A 58 2.37 4.58 -5.55
CA LEU A 58 2.71 3.93 -6.82
C LEU A 58 2.57 2.40 -6.73
N ALA A 59 3.00 1.80 -5.63
CA ALA A 59 2.87 0.36 -5.41
C ALA A 59 1.39 -0.09 -5.31
N VAL A 60 0.55 0.68 -4.59
CA VAL A 60 -0.90 0.41 -4.53
C VAL A 60 -1.56 0.58 -5.91
N ALA A 61 -1.20 1.62 -6.66
CA ALA A 61 -1.74 1.86 -8.00
C ALA A 61 -1.33 0.74 -8.99
N LEU A 62 -0.06 0.35 -9.00
CA LEU A 62 0.44 -0.74 -9.84
C LEU A 62 -0.17 -2.10 -9.45
N GLY A 63 -0.30 -2.36 -8.15
CA GLY A 63 -0.96 -3.55 -7.65
C GLY A 63 -2.45 -3.59 -8.00
N GLY A 64 -3.16 -2.47 -7.86
CA GLY A 64 -4.55 -2.31 -8.27
C GLY A 64 -4.75 -2.51 -9.77
N PHE A 65 -3.85 -1.96 -10.61
CA PHE A 65 -3.86 -2.16 -12.06
C PHE A 65 -3.65 -3.64 -12.42
N LYS A 66 -2.69 -4.32 -11.78
CA LYS A 66 -2.49 -5.77 -11.98
C LYS A 66 -3.68 -6.60 -11.53
N ALA A 67 -4.31 -6.22 -10.43
CA ALA A 67 -5.52 -6.88 -9.94
C ALA A 67 -6.71 -6.68 -10.88
N TYR A 68 -6.86 -5.49 -11.48
CA TYR A 68 -7.87 -5.21 -12.50
C TYR A 68 -7.71 -6.08 -13.75
N MET A 69 -6.46 -6.31 -14.17
CA MET A 69 -6.12 -7.17 -15.31
C MET A 69 -6.18 -8.67 -15.00
N SER A 70 -6.49 -9.07 -13.76
CA SER A 70 -6.64 -10.48 -13.39
C SER A 70 -8.07 -10.97 -13.66
N ASP A 71 -8.20 -12.20 -14.14
CA ASP A 71 -9.50 -12.83 -14.44
C ASP A 71 -10.28 -13.31 -13.20
N THR A 72 -9.78 -13.06 -11.99
CA THR A 72 -10.43 -13.49 -10.75
C THR A 72 -11.38 -12.42 -10.21
N LEU A 73 -12.60 -12.82 -9.83
CA LEU A 73 -13.57 -11.94 -9.17
C LEU A 73 -12.97 -11.30 -7.91
N THR A 74 -12.14 -12.06 -7.19
CA THR A 74 -11.41 -11.62 -6.01
C THR A 74 -10.49 -10.45 -6.32
N ALA A 75 -9.71 -10.50 -7.41
CA ALA A 75 -8.83 -9.41 -7.78
C ALA A 75 -9.58 -8.11 -8.10
N ARG A 76 -10.74 -8.20 -8.78
CA ARG A 76 -11.57 -7.03 -9.09
C ARG A 76 -12.19 -6.36 -7.86
N VAL A 77 -12.66 -7.15 -6.90
CA VAL A 77 -13.20 -6.62 -5.63
C VAL A 77 -12.09 -6.01 -4.79
N PHE A 78 -10.96 -6.71 -4.67
CA PHE A 78 -9.81 -6.23 -3.92
C PHE A 78 -9.17 -4.99 -4.54
N SER A 79 -9.08 -4.89 -5.88
CA SER A 79 -8.51 -3.71 -6.54
C SER A 79 -9.28 -2.44 -6.16
N PHE A 80 -10.61 -2.52 -6.11
CA PHE A 80 -11.46 -1.37 -5.80
C PHE A 80 -11.33 -0.94 -4.34
N ILE A 81 -11.41 -1.90 -3.41
CA ILE A 81 -11.26 -1.64 -1.96
C ILE A 81 -9.89 -1.03 -1.67
N TRP A 82 -8.83 -1.60 -2.24
CA TRP A 82 -7.47 -1.16 -1.93
C TRP A 82 -7.09 0.17 -2.59
N LEU A 83 -7.63 0.48 -3.77
CA LEU A 83 -7.51 1.82 -4.35
C LEU A 83 -8.15 2.87 -3.45
N ILE A 84 -9.34 2.59 -2.90
CA ILE A 84 -10.00 3.50 -1.94
C ILE A 84 -9.15 3.65 -0.69
N VAL A 85 -8.74 2.55 -0.05
CA VAL A 85 -7.95 2.58 1.19
C VAL A 85 -6.61 3.31 0.98
N GLY A 86 -5.89 3.01 -0.11
CA GLY A 86 -4.63 3.67 -0.43
C GLY A 86 -4.80 5.18 -0.70
N SER A 87 -5.86 5.56 -1.41
CA SER A 87 -6.17 6.97 -1.70
C SER A 87 -6.55 7.74 -0.42
N VAL A 88 -7.37 7.13 0.45
CA VAL A 88 -7.76 7.73 1.74
C VAL A 88 -6.56 7.86 2.66
N ALA A 89 -5.71 6.83 2.75
CA ALA A 89 -4.49 6.88 3.56
C ALA A 89 -3.50 7.92 3.04
N GLY A 90 -3.32 8.01 1.72
CA GLY A 90 -2.49 9.04 1.08
C GLY A 90 -3.01 10.45 1.34
N ALA A 91 -4.31 10.68 1.17
CA ALA A 91 -4.96 11.95 1.44
C ALA A 91 -4.84 12.36 2.92
N TYR A 92 -5.03 11.41 3.84
CA TYR A 92 -4.84 11.64 5.27
C TYR A 92 -3.40 12.06 5.61
N GLN A 93 -2.41 11.36 5.06
CA GLN A 93 -1.00 11.72 5.25
C GLN A 93 -0.66 13.09 4.67
N PHE A 94 -1.23 13.42 3.51
CA PHE A 94 -1.04 14.73 2.88
C PHE A 94 -1.65 15.86 3.73
N ILE A 95 -2.85 15.65 4.29
CA ILE A 95 -3.47 16.62 5.21
C ILE A 95 -2.65 16.77 6.50
N LEU A 96 -2.14 15.68 7.07
CA LEU A 96 -1.24 15.75 8.23
C LEU A 96 0.06 16.50 7.94
N TRP A 97 0.54 16.43 6.70
CA TRP A 97 1.71 17.18 6.26
C TRP A 97 1.41 18.67 6.15
N LEU A 98 0.29 19.07 5.54
CA LEU A 98 -0.13 20.47 5.44
C LEU A 98 -0.42 21.16 6.78
N LYS A 99 -0.64 20.37 7.85
CA LYS A 99 -0.91 20.88 9.21
C LYS A 99 0.34 21.01 10.08
N ARG A 100 1.51 20.59 9.61
CA ARG A 100 2.80 20.90 10.25
C ARG A 100 3.23 22.32 9.91
#